data_AF-A0A971RNN3-F1
#
_entry.id   AF-A0A971RNN3-F1
#
_cell.length_a   1.000
_cell.length_b   1.000
_cell.length_c   1.000
_cell.angle_alpha   90.00
_cell.angle_beta   90.00
_cell.angle_gamma   90.00
#
_symmetry.space_group_name_H-M   'P 1'
#
loop_
_entity.id
_entity.type
_entity.pdbx_description
1 polymer ?
#
loop_
_entity_poly.entity_id
_entity_poly.type
_entity_poly.pdbx_seq_one_letter_code
_entity_poly.pdbx_strand_id
1 'polypeptide(L)'
;WFGIKMINSHKFGYALLFALTAAVATNTRISSVFLFGLIGILYIVKLSVNKQWSKRNFLIGLTAVVSFAGFYYLLSPAAWRDPLGFIGYTLARSADFSAWPGIVYFWGTIHRPVPSFYIPVMIGVTTPLLLLLLILTGHITSIIELAKDIKAKNFSISTSIYVLCMVYIWTFLLFAIIRRPILYNSWRHFYFLYAAMLILAVGSVRFFMHLLKGKWKWLPLGAIGIQLAICLLTIVISHPFQHVYYNSLAGPDPAQSYEFDYWNVSQANLIMKFMDENPQIERFKFCANDWYTDDGLQKAYRILPEEYKERVKVFPYTGGVNFAADYVMQNEMPEKIMKDEKKYQQGYWVYGGNDFEPSERSRKVSALTSQTSPFNKPVHFMVIYAFKESK
;
A
#
# COMPACT_ATOMS: atom_id res chain seq x y z
N TRP A 1 10.95 -18.93 -1.04
CA TRP A 1 12.22 -19.59 -0.64
C TRP A 1 12.08 -21.11 -0.52
N PHE A 2 11.20 -21.64 0.33
CA PHE A 2 11.02 -23.10 0.49
C PHE A 2 10.73 -23.84 -0.82
N GLY A 3 9.91 -23.27 -1.71
CA GLY A 3 9.68 -23.83 -3.04
C GLY A 3 10.97 -23.95 -3.89
N ILE A 4 11.88 -22.99 -3.81
CA ILE A 4 13.19 -23.07 -4.49
C ILE A 4 14.07 -24.15 -3.85
N LYS A 5 14.07 -24.27 -2.51
CA LYS A 5 14.77 -25.37 -1.81
C LYS A 5 14.20 -26.73 -2.19
N MET A 6 12.87 -26.85 -2.34
CA MET A 6 12.20 -28.06 -2.83
C MET A 6 12.67 -28.41 -4.24
N ILE A 7 12.67 -27.44 -5.17
CA ILE A 7 13.13 -27.62 -6.56
C ILE A 7 14.58 -28.11 -6.61
N ASN A 8 15.47 -27.52 -5.82
CA ASN A 8 16.90 -27.85 -5.90
C ASN A 8 17.28 -29.16 -5.19
N SER A 9 16.63 -29.47 -4.06
CA SER A 9 17.08 -30.57 -3.19
C SER A 9 16.20 -31.82 -3.25
N HIS A 10 15.00 -31.75 -3.84
CA HIS A 10 14.08 -32.88 -3.95
C HIS A 10 13.85 -33.59 -2.60
N LYS A 11 13.55 -32.81 -1.55
CA LYS A 11 13.25 -33.32 -0.20
C LYS A 11 11.78 -33.07 0.16
N PHE A 12 11.12 -34.09 0.69
CA PHE A 12 9.73 -34.02 1.19
C PHE A 12 9.55 -32.94 2.27
N GLY A 13 10.52 -32.76 3.18
CA GLY A 13 10.46 -31.72 4.21
C GLY A 13 10.32 -30.31 3.63
N TYR A 14 11.00 -30.00 2.52
CA TYR A 14 10.82 -28.70 1.87
C TYR A 14 9.50 -28.59 1.11
N ALA A 15 8.93 -29.70 0.60
CA ALA A 15 7.59 -29.70 0.04
C ALA A 15 6.53 -29.40 1.11
N LEU A 16 6.65 -30.00 2.30
CA LEU A 16 5.76 -29.72 3.44
C LEU A 16 5.88 -28.27 3.91
N LEU A 17 7.09 -27.76 4.09
CA LEU A 17 7.31 -26.36 4.50
C LEU A 17 6.84 -25.37 3.43
N PHE A 18 7.05 -25.70 2.15
CA PHE A 18 6.53 -24.89 1.04
C PHE A 18 5.00 -24.87 1.04
N ALA A 19 4.37 -26.03 1.18
CA ALA A 19 2.92 -26.15 1.26
C ALA A 19 2.32 -25.38 2.45
N LEU A 20 2.92 -25.52 3.63
CA LEU A 20 2.47 -24.83 4.85
C LEU A 20 2.57 -23.31 4.68
N THR A 21 3.74 -22.81 4.26
CA THR A 21 3.94 -21.36 4.07
C THR A 21 3.06 -20.79 2.97
N ALA A 22 2.82 -21.53 1.89
CA ALA A 22 1.89 -21.15 0.84
C ALA A 22 0.43 -21.13 1.32
N ALA A 23 0.01 -22.12 2.13
CA ALA A 23 -1.33 -22.17 2.70
C ALA A 23 -1.58 -20.98 3.64
N VAL A 24 -0.63 -20.68 4.54
CA VAL A 24 -0.69 -19.50 5.41
C VAL A 24 -0.78 -18.22 4.59
N ALA A 25 0.08 -18.05 3.58
CA ALA A 25 0.07 -16.87 2.73
C ALA A 25 -1.24 -16.73 1.92
N THR A 26 -1.81 -17.85 1.47
CA THR A 26 -3.09 -17.88 0.73
C THR A 26 -4.27 -17.51 1.62
N ASN A 27 -4.25 -17.95 2.88
CA ASN A 27 -5.27 -17.60 3.86
C ASN A 27 -5.28 -16.09 4.18
N THR A 28 -4.11 -15.44 4.16
CA THR A 28 -4.02 -13.98 4.31
C THR A 28 -4.38 -13.23 3.03
N ARG A 29 -3.93 -13.71 1.86
CA ARG A 29 -4.18 -13.13 0.54
C ARG A 29 -4.27 -14.22 -0.52
N ILE A 30 -5.42 -14.32 -1.18
CA ILE A 30 -5.66 -15.34 -2.21
C ILE A 30 -4.63 -15.32 -3.35
N SER A 31 -4.02 -14.16 -3.65
CA SER A 31 -2.99 -14.02 -4.69
C SER A 31 -1.77 -14.92 -4.47
N SER A 32 -1.55 -15.41 -3.25
CA SER A 32 -0.48 -16.36 -2.93
C SER A 32 -0.69 -17.74 -3.54
N VAL A 33 -1.93 -18.16 -3.82
CA VAL A 33 -2.20 -19.43 -4.52
C VAL A 33 -1.63 -19.40 -5.94
N PHE A 34 -1.65 -18.22 -6.58
CA PHE A 34 -1.06 -18.03 -7.89
C PHE A 34 0.46 -18.17 -7.84
N LEU A 35 1.11 -17.60 -6.82
CA LEU A 35 2.55 -17.78 -6.61
C LEU A 35 2.93 -19.24 -6.33
N PHE A 36 2.13 -19.95 -5.52
CA PHE A 36 2.29 -21.39 -5.30
C PHE A 36 2.22 -22.17 -6.61
N GLY A 37 1.21 -21.88 -7.44
CA GLY A 37 1.05 -22.45 -8.78
C GLY A 37 2.24 -22.19 -9.69
N LEU A 38 2.73 -20.94 -9.76
CA LEU A 38 3.91 -20.59 -10.58
C LEU A 38 5.17 -21.35 -10.16
N ILE A 39 5.41 -21.52 -8.86
CA ILE A 39 6.53 -22.31 -8.36
C ILE A 39 6.33 -23.80 -8.67
N GLY A 40 5.10 -24.31 -8.59
CA GLY A 40 4.75 -25.67 -9.00
C GLY A 40 5.01 -25.92 -10.49
N ILE A 41 4.63 -24.97 -11.36
CA ILE A 41 4.94 -25.01 -12.79
C ILE A 41 6.47 -25.00 -13.00
N LEU A 42 7.20 -24.13 -12.30
CA LEU A 42 8.65 -24.10 -12.38
C LEU A 42 9.29 -25.44 -11.97
N TYR A 43 8.76 -26.10 -10.93
CA TYR A 43 9.20 -27.44 -10.53
C TYR A 43 9.00 -28.46 -11.64
N ILE A 44 7.81 -28.50 -12.25
CA ILE A 44 7.49 -29.39 -13.39
C ILE A 44 8.43 -29.12 -14.57
N VAL A 45 8.62 -27.85 -14.95
CA VAL A 45 9.52 -27.45 -16.04
C VAL A 45 10.95 -27.92 -15.76
N LYS A 46 11.46 -27.73 -14.53
CA LYS A 46 12.81 -28.14 -14.16
C LYS A 46 12.99 -29.66 -14.20
N LEU A 47 12.01 -30.43 -13.72
CA LEU A 47 12.05 -31.89 -13.84
C LEU A 47 12.08 -32.35 -15.30
N SER A 48 11.27 -31.73 -16.16
CA SER A 48 11.20 -32.08 -17.59
C SER A 48 12.47 -31.71 -18.34
N VAL A 49 12.95 -30.48 -18.21
CA VAL A 49 14.15 -29.99 -18.92
C VAL A 49 15.40 -30.76 -18.50
N ASN A 50 15.54 -31.05 -17.20
CA ASN A 50 16.70 -31.78 -16.68
C ASN A 50 16.53 -33.31 -16.76
N LYS A 51 15.41 -33.82 -17.29
CA LYS A 51 15.07 -35.25 -17.35
C LYS A 51 15.15 -35.94 -15.97
N GLN A 52 14.70 -35.25 -14.92
CA GLN A 52 14.75 -35.70 -13.52
C GLN A 52 13.42 -36.32 -13.04
N TRP A 53 12.53 -36.69 -13.95
CA TRP A 53 11.29 -37.39 -13.58
C TRP A 53 11.60 -38.74 -12.94
N SER A 54 11.07 -38.96 -11.75
CA SER A 54 11.13 -40.22 -11.01
C SER A 54 9.90 -40.35 -10.12
N LYS A 55 9.55 -41.57 -9.70
CA LYS A 55 8.45 -41.80 -8.74
C LYS A 55 8.62 -40.93 -7.49
N ARG A 56 9.85 -40.79 -6.99
CA ARG A 56 10.17 -39.93 -5.84
C ARG A 56 9.88 -38.46 -6.11
N ASN A 57 10.37 -37.91 -7.23
CA ASN A 57 10.19 -36.49 -7.55
C ASN A 57 8.72 -36.15 -7.86
N PHE A 58 7.98 -37.08 -8.48
CA PHE A 58 6.54 -36.97 -8.62
C PHE A 58 5.85 -36.91 -7.24
N LEU A 59 6.18 -37.84 -6.33
CA LEU A 59 5.62 -37.87 -4.98
C LEU A 59 5.94 -36.61 -4.17
N ILE A 60 7.10 -35.97 -4.37
CA ILE A 60 7.43 -34.69 -3.74
C ILE A 60 6.50 -33.58 -4.22
N GLY A 61 6.25 -33.49 -5.52
CA GLY A 61 5.30 -32.54 -6.09
C GLY A 61 3.87 -32.79 -5.58
N LEU A 62 3.45 -34.06 -5.58
CA LEU A 62 2.15 -34.47 -5.04
C LEU A 62 2.03 -34.13 -3.55
N THR A 63 3.10 -34.35 -2.76
CA THR A 63 3.15 -33.99 -1.34
C THR A 63 2.93 -32.49 -1.16
N ALA A 64 3.56 -31.64 -1.97
CA ALA A 64 3.36 -30.20 -1.89
C ALA A 64 1.88 -29.81 -2.14
N VAL A 65 1.24 -30.39 -3.16
CA VAL A 65 -0.15 -30.09 -3.52
C VAL A 65 -1.14 -30.60 -2.46
N VAL A 66 -1.04 -31.88 -2.07
CA VAL A 66 -1.94 -32.48 -1.07
C VAL A 66 -1.78 -31.81 0.29
N SER A 67 -0.54 -31.54 0.69
CA SER A 67 -0.29 -30.84 1.97
C SER A 67 -0.77 -29.41 1.92
N PHE A 68 -0.65 -28.71 0.78
CA PHE A 68 -1.18 -27.36 0.63
C PHE A 68 -2.70 -27.35 0.81
N ALA A 69 -3.41 -28.27 0.14
CA ALA A 69 -4.86 -28.40 0.27
C ALA A 69 -5.26 -28.72 1.73
N GLY A 70 -4.56 -29.67 2.36
CA GLY A 70 -4.80 -30.03 3.76
C GLY A 70 -4.56 -28.87 4.73
N PHE A 71 -3.42 -28.18 4.63
CA PHE A 71 -3.11 -27.02 5.47
C PHE A 71 -4.07 -25.86 5.21
N TYR A 72 -4.41 -25.56 3.95
CA TYR A 72 -5.34 -24.49 3.63
C TYR A 72 -6.74 -24.77 4.19
N TYR A 73 -7.22 -26.01 4.08
CA TYR A 73 -8.47 -26.44 4.69
C TYR A 73 -8.45 -26.29 6.22
N LEU A 74 -7.40 -26.76 6.89
CA LEU A 74 -7.24 -26.64 8.34
C LEU A 74 -7.18 -25.18 8.81
N LEU A 75 -6.54 -24.30 8.03
CA LEU A 75 -6.42 -22.87 8.33
C LEU A 75 -7.67 -22.06 7.96
N SER A 76 -8.66 -22.68 7.31
CA SER A 76 -9.88 -22.01 6.82
C SER A 76 -11.14 -22.61 7.45
N PRO A 77 -11.51 -22.26 8.70
CA PRO A 77 -12.71 -22.80 9.36
C PRO A 77 -13.99 -22.60 8.55
N ALA A 78 -14.10 -21.49 7.80
CA ALA A 78 -15.22 -21.22 6.91
C ALA A 78 -15.38 -22.26 5.77
N ALA A 79 -14.30 -22.98 5.42
CA ALA A 79 -14.32 -24.04 4.42
C ALA A 79 -14.82 -25.39 4.98
N TRP A 80 -14.95 -25.57 6.30
CA TRP A 80 -15.20 -26.90 6.88
C TRP A 80 -16.57 -27.46 6.55
N ARG A 81 -17.57 -26.57 6.41
CA ARG A 81 -18.95 -26.96 6.10
C ARG A 81 -19.18 -27.19 4.61
N ASP A 82 -18.58 -26.35 3.77
CA ASP A 82 -18.69 -26.42 2.31
C ASP A 82 -17.37 -25.98 1.67
N PRO A 83 -16.40 -26.90 1.49
CA PRO A 83 -15.07 -26.55 1.01
C PRO A 83 -15.09 -25.99 -0.41
N LEU A 84 -15.91 -26.57 -1.29
CA LEU A 84 -15.98 -26.16 -2.69
C LEU A 84 -16.72 -24.83 -2.84
N GLY A 85 -17.83 -24.65 -2.12
CA GLY A 85 -18.54 -23.37 -2.09
C GLY A 85 -17.68 -22.24 -1.50
N PHE A 86 -16.89 -22.53 -0.47
CA PHE A 86 -15.94 -21.56 0.10
C PHE A 86 -14.88 -21.12 -0.93
N ILE A 87 -14.30 -22.06 -1.68
CA ILE A 87 -13.33 -21.71 -2.74
C ILE A 87 -13.99 -20.81 -3.79
N GLY A 88 -15.18 -21.15 -4.25
CA GLY A 88 -15.94 -20.35 -5.21
C GLY A 88 -16.23 -18.94 -4.68
N TYR A 89 -16.70 -18.84 -3.43
CA TYR A 89 -16.94 -17.59 -2.73
C TYR A 89 -15.68 -16.72 -2.65
N THR A 90 -14.56 -17.27 -2.20
CA THR A 90 -13.30 -16.52 -2.04
C THR A 90 -12.78 -16.00 -3.37
N LEU A 91 -12.85 -16.80 -4.44
CA LEU A 91 -12.45 -16.37 -5.78
C LEU A 91 -13.35 -15.24 -6.30
N ALA A 92 -14.67 -15.39 -6.20
CA ALA A 92 -15.62 -14.38 -6.63
C ALA A 92 -15.43 -13.06 -5.87
N ARG A 93 -15.34 -13.11 -4.54
CA ARG A 93 -15.15 -11.92 -3.69
C ARG A 93 -13.80 -11.24 -3.86
N SER A 94 -12.76 -12.00 -4.20
CA SER A 94 -11.42 -11.44 -4.46
C SER A 94 -11.32 -10.78 -5.83
N ALA A 95 -12.09 -11.26 -6.82
CA ALA A 95 -12.14 -10.68 -8.14
C ALA A 95 -13.04 -9.43 -8.21
N ASP A 96 -14.12 -9.40 -7.44
CA ASP A 96 -15.09 -8.31 -7.42
C ASP A 96 -15.57 -7.98 -5.99
N PHE A 97 -14.80 -7.11 -5.32
CA PHE A 97 -15.13 -6.63 -3.99
C PHE A 97 -16.01 -5.37 -4.06
N SER A 98 -17.33 -5.57 -4.11
CA SER A 98 -18.31 -4.47 -4.20
C SER A 98 -18.78 -3.87 -2.86
N ALA A 99 -18.30 -4.40 -1.73
CA ALA A 99 -18.86 -4.06 -0.41
C ALA A 99 -18.41 -2.70 0.15
N TRP A 100 -17.38 -2.07 -0.43
CA TRP A 100 -16.96 -0.73 -0.02
C TRP A 100 -17.62 0.33 -0.92
N PRO A 101 -18.49 1.20 -0.36
CA PRO A 101 -19.24 2.19 -1.12
C PRO A 101 -18.50 3.52 -1.29
N GLY A 102 -17.23 3.62 -0.89
CA GLY A 102 -16.49 4.89 -0.93
C GLY A 102 -16.00 5.28 -2.32
N ILE A 103 -15.36 6.44 -2.36
CA ILE A 103 -14.73 7.07 -3.52
C ILE A 103 -13.26 7.34 -3.22
N VAL A 104 -12.45 7.43 -4.27
CA VAL A 104 -11.02 7.73 -4.15
C VAL A 104 -10.73 9.11 -4.72
N TYR A 105 -10.03 9.95 -3.95
CA TYR A 105 -9.52 11.21 -4.46
C TYR A 105 -8.18 10.99 -5.16
N PHE A 106 -8.16 11.15 -6.48
CA PHE A 106 -6.99 10.87 -7.28
C PHE A 106 -6.91 11.77 -8.52
N TRP A 107 -5.71 12.23 -8.80
CA TRP A 107 -5.40 13.22 -9.83
C TRP A 107 -6.25 14.50 -9.75
N GLY A 108 -6.58 14.92 -8.54
CA GLY A 108 -7.31 16.17 -8.29
C GLY A 108 -8.81 16.07 -8.54
N THR A 109 -9.35 14.85 -8.63
CA THR A 109 -10.78 14.61 -8.72
C THR A 109 -11.20 13.30 -8.06
N ILE A 110 -12.51 13.09 -7.88
CA ILE A 110 -13.07 11.88 -7.28
C ILE A 110 -13.28 10.79 -8.33
N HIS A 111 -12.98 9.55 -7.97
CA HIS A 111 -13.09 8.40 -8.88
C HIS A 111 -13.74 7.18 -8.24
N ARG A 112 -14.63 6.53 -9.02
CA ARG A 112 -15.15 5.19 -8.78
C ARG A 112 -15.69 4.55 -10.07
N PRO A 113 -15.09 3.46 -10.58
CA PRO A 113 -13.81 2.90 -10.17
C PRO A 113 -12.66 3.86 -10.49
N VAL A 114 -11.48 3.59 -9.91
CA VAL A 114 -10.26 4.33 -10.22
C VAL A 114 -9.84 4.15 -11.69
N PRO A 115 -9.13 5.13 -12.30
CA PRO A 115 -8.59 4.99 -13.66
C PRO A 115 -7.66 3.79 -13.80
N SER A 116 -7.52 3.26 -15.02
CA SER A 116 -6.70 2.06 -15.30
C SER A 116 -5.22 2.22 -14.91
N PHE A 117 -4.71 3.44 -14.96
CA PHE A 117 -3.33 3.77 -14.62
C PHE A 117 -3.14 4.11 -13.13
N TYR A 118 -4.18 4.04 -12.29
CA TYR A 118 -4.12 4.37 -10.87
C TYR A 118 -3.02 3.60 -10.13
N ILE A 119 -3.02 2.26 -10.21
CA ILE A 119 -2.02 1.44 -9.51
C ILE A 119 -0.59 1.72 -10.01
N PRO A 120 -0.31 1.75 -11.34
CA PRO A 120 0.99 2.17 -11.85
C PRO A 120 1.45 3.54 -11.35
N VAL A 121 0.57 4.55 -11.36
CA VAL A 121 0.90 5.90 -10.86
C VAL A 121 1.17 5.87 -9.37
N MET A 122 0.32 5.23 -8.57
CA MET A 122 0.50 5.16 -7.12
C MET A 122 1.81 4.46 -6.73
N ILE A 123 2.20 3.37 -7.42
CA ILE A 123 3.53 2.78 -7.26
C ILE A 123 4.62 3.80 -7.60
N GLY A 124 4.47 4.49 -8.73
CA GLY A 124 5.43 5.48 -9.24
C GLY A 124 5.63 6.67 -8.31
N VAL A 125 4.59 7.18 -7.65
CA VAL A 125 4.70 8.39 -6.81
C VAL A 125 4.95 8.10 -5.33
N THR A 126 4.75 6.86 -4.86
CA THR A 126 4.94 6.48 -3.45
C THR A 126 6.16 5.58 -3.21
N THR A 127 6.93 5.24 -4.24
CA THR A 127 8.14 4.39 -4.13
C THR A 127 9.41 5.24 -4.32
N PRO A 128 10.49 5.03 -3.54
CA PRO A 128 11.73 5.77 -3.75
C PRO A 128 12.28 5.66 -5.20
N LEU A 129 12.78 6.77 -5.76
CA LEU A 129 13.12 6.87 -7.18
C LEU A 129 14.20 5.88 -7.62
N LEU A 130 15.25 5.70 -6.81
CA LEU A 130 16.28 4.71 -7.12
C LEU A 130 15.68 3.29 -7.18
N LEU A 131 14.75 2.99 -6.27
CA LEU A 131 14.11 1.68 -6.27
C LEU A 131 13.25 1.48 -7.52
N LEU A 132 12.49 2.50 -7.95
CA LEU A 132 11.75 2.46 -9.22
C LEU A 132 12.69 2.21 -10.40
N LEU A 133 13.82 2.93 -10.47
CA LEU A 133 14.83 2.73 -11.51
C LEU A 133 15.40 1.31 -11.50
N LEU A 134 15.70 0.76 -10.32
CA LEU A 134 16.20 -0.61 -10.17
C LEU A 134 15.16 -1.65 -10.55
N ILE A 135 13.87 -1.43 -10.25
CA ILE A 135 12.78 -2.31 -10.69
C ILE A 135 12.67 -2.28 -12.22
N LEU A 136 12.66 -1.10 -12.84
CA LEU A 136 12.57 -0.95 -14.30
C LEU A 136 13.77 -1.59 -15.02
N THR A 137 14.98 -1.29 -14.57
CA THR A 137 16.21 -1.92 -15.11
C THR A 137 16.26 -3.42 -14.79
N GLY A 138 15.68 -3.85 -13.67
CA GLY A 138 15.49 -5.26 -13.32
C GLY A 138 14.67 -6.02 -14.36
N HIS A 139 13.65 -5.37 -14.93
CA HIS A 139 12.90 -5.96 -16.04
C HIS A 139 13.77 -6.16 -17.29
N ILE A 140 14.50 -5.11 -17.68
CA ILE A 140 15.35 -5.13 -18.88
C ILE A 140 16.47 -6.18 -18.73
N THR A 141 17.17 -6.16 -17.60
CA THR A 141 18.29 -7.06 -17.33
C THR A 141 17.85 -8.52 -17.23
N SER A 142 16.68 -8.79 -16.68
CA SER A 142 16.13 -10.16 -16.64
C SER A 142 15.76 -10.69 -18.04
N ILE A 143 15.28 -9.84 -18.95
CA ILE A 143 15.06 -10.23 -20.36
C ILE A 143 16.40 -10.52 -21.05
N ILE A 144 17.43 -9.70 -20.80
CA ILE A 144 18.78 -9.92 -21.33
C ILE A 144 19.37 -11.25 -20.82
N GLU A 145 19.27 -11.53 -19.52
CA GLU A 145 19.71 -12.81 -18.93
C GLU A 145 18.93 -13.99 -19.50
N LEU A 146 17.61 -13.86 -19.68
CA LEU A 146 16.78 -14.88 -20.32
C LEU A 146 17.23 -15.18 -21.77
N ALA A 147 17.46 -14.15 -22.58
CA ALA A 147 17.93 -14.32 -23.95
C ALA A 147 19.29 -15.03 -24.01
N LYS A 148 20.20 -14.71 -23.07
CA LYS A 148 21.51 -15.37 -22.95
C LYS A 148 21.35 -16.85 -22.56
N ASP A 149 20.52 -17.15 -21.58
CA ASP A 149 20.26 -18.51 -21.11
C ASP A 149 19.61 -19.38 -22.20
N ILE A 150 18.65 -18.82 -22.96
CA ILE A 150 18.03 -19.49 -24.11
C ILE A 150 19.10 -19.83 -25.16
N LYS A 151 19.94 -18.86 -25.53
CA LYS A 151 21.01 -19.06 -26.51
C LYS A 151 22.04 -20.10 -26.05
N ALA A 152 22.38 -20.08 -24.76
CA ALA A 152 23.30 -21.04 -24.15
C ALA A 152 22.66 -22.41 -23.85
N LYS A 153 21.34 -22.56 -24.06
CA LYS A 153 20.55 -23.75 -23.65
C LYS A 153 20.74 -24.11 -22.17
N ASN A 154 20.97 -23.10 -21.33
CA ASN A 154 21.24 -23.27 -19.90
C ASN A 154 20.36 -22.32 -19.09
N PHE A 155 19.20 -22.81 -18.65
CA PHE A 155 18.26 -22.02 -17.87
C PHE A 155 18.69 -21.94 -16.41
N SER A 156 19.29 -20.83 -16.00
CA SER A 156 19.67 -20.64 -14.60
C SER A 156 18.44 -20.55 -13.70
N ILE A 157 18.60 -20.96 -12.43
CA ILE A 157 17.51 -20.81 -11.44
C ILE A 157 17.20 -19.32 -11.18
N SER A 158 18.20 -18.45 -11.26
CA SER A 158 18.01 -17.00 -11.06
C SER A 158 17.12 -16.41 -12.14
N THR A 159 17.42 -16.69 -13.41
CA THR A 159 16.63 -16.27 -14.56
C THR A 159 15.18 -16.77 -14.44
N SER A 160 15.01 -18.03 -14.01
CA SER A 160 13.68 -18.61 -13.79
C SER A 160 12.89 -17.86 -12.71
N ILE A 161 13.55 -17.46 -11.61
CA ILE A 161 12.93 -16.66 -10.54
C ILE A 161 12.54 -15.27 -11.06
N TYR A 162 13.39 -14.62 -11.86
CA TYR A 162 13.09 -13.30 -12.40
C TYR A 162 11.91 -13.32 -13.37
N VAL A 163 11.87 -14.29 -14.28
CA VAL A 163 10.72 -14.51 -15.17
C VAL A 163 9.45 -14.77 -14.36
N LEU A 164 9.53 -15.61 -13.32
CA LEU A 164 8.41 -15.85 -12.43
C LEU A 164 7.93 -14.56 -11.74
N CYS A 165 8.86 -13.72 -11.26
CA CYS A 165 8.52 -12.42 -10.66
C CYS A 165 7.84 -11.49 -11.67
N MET A 166 8.31 -11.44 -12.92
CA MET A 166 7.66 -10.67 -13.98
C MET A 166 6.25 -11.15 -14.27
N VAL A 167 6.07 -12.47 -14.45
CA VAL A 167 4.74 -13.04 -14.67
C VAL A 167 3.83 -12.69 -13.50
N TYR A 168 4.30 -12.86 -12.27
CA TYR A 168 3.54 -12.50 -11.07
C TYR A 168 3.14 -11.01 -11.05
N ILE A 169 4.08 -10.10 -11.26
CA ILE A 169 3.83 -8.65 -11.27
C ILE A 169 2.83 -8.29 -12.37
N TRP A 170 3.10 -8.69 -13.61
CA TRP A 170 2.30 -8.26 -14.75
C TRP A 170 0.92 -8.92 -14.79
N THR A 171 0.74 -10.15 -14.29
CA THR A 171 -0.60 -10.73 -14.15
C THR A 171 -1.51 -9.85 -13.29
N PHE A 172 -1.04 -9.42 -12.11
CA PHE A 172 -1.87 -8.60 -11.22
C PHE A 172 -1.96 -7.14 -11.64
N LEU A 173 -0.90 -6.56 -12.22
CA LEU A 173 -0.98 -5.20 -12.76
C LEU A 173 -1.91 -5.11 -13.96
N LEU A 174 -1.81 -6.04 -14.91
CA LEU A 174 -2.73 -6.09 -16.05
C LEU A 174 -4.16 -6.38 -15.60
N PHE A 175 -4.36 -7.24 -14.60
CA PHE A 175 -5.66 -7.41 -13.97
C PHE A 175 -6.21 -6.08 -13.44
N ALA A 176 -5.43 -5.30 -12.70
CA ALA A 176 -5.86 -4.00 -12.18
C ALA A 176 -6.19 -3.00 -13.30
N ILE A 177 -5.34 -2.93 -14.32
CA ILE A 177 -5.48 -2.02 -15.48
C ILE A 177 -6.73 -2.36 -16.30
N ILE A 178 -6.97 -3.64 -16.57
CA ILE A 178 -8.04 -4.12 -17.45
C ILE A 178 -9.37 -4.17 -16.69
N ARG A 179 -9.38 -4.78 -15.50
CA ARG A 179 -10.61 -5.04 -14.73
C ARG A 179 -11.06 -3.86 -13.88
N ARG A 180 -10.16 -2.94 -13.54
CA ARG A 180 -10.44 -1.77 -12.68
C ARG A 180 -11.31 -2.15 -11.47
N PRO A 181 -10.84 -3.09 -10.62
CA PRO A 181 -11.59 -3.47 -9.43
C PRO A 181 -11.80 -2.26 -8.53
N ILE A 182 -12.76 -2.36 -7.60
CA ILE A 182 -12.94 -1.33 -6.58
C ILE A 182 -11.69 -1.31 -5.70
N LEU A 183 -10.97 -0.19 -5.74
CA LEU A 183 -9.73 0.06 -5.04
C LEU A 183 -9.86 1.32 -4.22
N TYR A 184 -9.09 1.36 -3.14
CA TYR A 184 -9.04 2.48 -2.20
C TYR A 184 -7.70 2.46 -1.49
N ASN A 185 -7.33 3.61 -0.91
CA ASN A 185 -6.17 3.73 -0.02
C ASN A 185 -4.85 3.37 -0.71
N SER A 186 -4.52 4.11 -1.77
CA SER A 186 -3.32 3.88 -2.58
C SER A 186 -3.32 2.47 -3.22
N TRP A 187 -2.15 1.85 -3.40
CA TRP A 187 -1.98 0.50 -3.96
C TRP A 187 -1.87 -0.59 -2.88
N ARG A 188 -2.41 -0.36 -1.67
CA ARG A 188 -2.36 -1.30 -0.54
C ARG A 188 -2.85 -2.71 -0.87
N HIS A 189 -3.84 -2.81 -1.74
CA HIS A 189 -4.39 -4.08 -2.21
C HIS A 189 -3.34 -4.92 -2.97
N PHE A 190 -2.28 -4.30 -3.49
CA PHE A 190 -1.23 -4.89 -4.32
C PHE A 190 0.16 -4.89 -3.65
N TYR A 191 0.27 -4.59 -2.35
CA TYR A 191 1.57 -4.62 -1.64
C TYR A 191 2.27 -5.97 -1.69
N PHE A 192 1.54 -7.07 -1.93
CA PHE A 192 2.13 -8.39 -2.15
C PHE A 192 3.06 -8.45 -3.38
N LEU A 193 2.91 -7.52 -4.34
CA LEU A 193 3.80 -7.41 -5.50
C LEU A 193 5.18 -6.86 -5.13
N TYR A 194 5.29 -6.13 -4.01
CA TYR A 194 6.51 -5.42 -3.65
C TYR A 194 7.70 -6.37 -3.47
N ALA A 195 7.49 -7.55 -2.88
CA ALA A 195 8.55 -8.55 -2.74
C ALA A 195 9.11 -9.02 -4.10
N ALA A 196 8.25 -9.26 -5.10
CA ALA A 196 8.67 -9.64 -6.44
C ALA A 196 9.40 -8.49 -7.15
N MET A 197 8.95 -7.25 -6.95
CA MET A 197 9.62 -6.05 -7.47
C MET A 197 11.02 -5.88 -6.87
N LEU A 198 11.18 -6.09 -5.56
CA LEU A 198 12.49 -6.07 -4.89
C LEU A 198 13.44 -7.13 -5.44
N ILE A 199 12.95 -8.34 -5.75
CA ILE A 199 13.78 -9.39 -6.36
C ILE A 199 14.32 -8.94 -7.73
N LEU A 200 13.50 -8.28 -8.56
CA LEU A 200 13.97 -7.71 -9.83
C LEU A 200 14.97 -6.58 -9.62
N ALA A 201 14.77 -5.72 -8.62
CA ALA A 201 15.72 -4.68 -8.27
C ALA A 201 17.08 -5.25 -7.84
N VAL A 202 17.09 -6.31 -7.03
CA VAL A 202 18.31 -7.04 -6.66
C VAL A 202 18.97 -7.67 -7.89
N GLY A 203 18.18 -8.21 -8.82
CA GLY A 203 18.69 -8.71 -10.10
C GLY A 203 19.41 -7.63 -10.91
N SER A 204 18.84 -6.43 -10.99
CA SER A 204 19.47 -5.27 -11.62
C SER A 204 20.80 -4.89 -10.96
N VAL A 205 20.81 -4.81 -9.62
CA VAL A 205 22.04 -4.52 -8.85
C VAL A 205 23.12 -5.54 -9.19
N ARG A 206 22.80 -6.84 -9.10
CA ARG A 206 23.74 -7.92 -9.43
C ARG A 206 24.27 -7.78 -10.85
N PHE A 207 23.39 -7.52 -11.81
CA PHE A 207 23.77 -7.32 -13.21
C PHE A 207 24.77 -6.17 -13.37
N PHE A 208 24.49 -5.00 -12.79
CA PHE A 208 25.39 -3.84 -12.87
C PHE A 208 26.71 -4.06 -12.12
N MET A 209 26.70 -4.77 -10.99
CA MET A 209 27.93 -5.13 -10.28
C MET A 209 28.85 -6.04 -11.13
N HIS A 210 28.28 -6.90 -11.98
CA HIS A 210 29.06 -7.72 -12.91
C HIS A 210 29.48 -6.97 -14.18
N LEU A 211 28.67 -6.01 -14.63
CA LEU A 211 28.96 -5.19 -15.80
C LEU A 211 30.09 -4.17 -15.52
N LEU A 212 30.04 -3.53 -14.35
CA LEU A 212 31.01 -2.54 -13.92
C LEU A 212 32.28 -3.21 -13.37
N LYS A 213 33.45 -2.65 -13.68
CA LYS A 213 34.76 -3.21 -13.30
C LYS A 213 35.48 -2.36 -12.24
N GLY A 214 36.46 -2.94 -11.57
CA GLY A 214 37.29 -2.24 -10.58
C GLY A 214 36.48 -1.70 -9.41
N LYS A 215 36.73 -0.45 -8.99
CA LYS A 215 36.00 0.23 -7.91
C LYS A 215 34.53 0.51 -8.25
N TRP A 216 34.19 0.65 -9.52
CA TRP A 216 32.85 1.00 -9.99
C TRP A 216 31.82 -0.12 -9.77
N LYS A 217 32.25 -1.37 -9.59
CA LYS A 217 31.36 -2.49 -9.24
C LYS A 217 30.57 -2.25 -7.95
N TRP A 218 31.06 -1.37 -7.07
CA TRP A 218 30.39 -1.04 -5.81
C TRP A 218 29.43 0.15 -5.92
N LEU A 219 29.38 0.84 -7.06
CA LEU A 219 28.51 1.99 -7.29
C LEU A 219 27.02 1.68 -7.01
N PRO A 220 26.44 0.55 -7.47
CA PRO A 220 25.05 0.23 -7.17
C PRO A 220 24.77 0.08 -5.66
N LEU A 221 25.70 -0.53 -4.90
CA LEU A 221 25.56 -0.66 -3.45
C LEU A 221 25.69 0.69 -2.74
N GLY A 222 26.63 1.53 -3.18
CA GLY A 222 26.77 2.89 -2.66
C GLY A 222 25.49 3.72 -2.89
N ALA A 223 24.91 3.64 -4.09
CA ALA A 223 23.65 4.31 -4.40
C ALA A 223 22.49 3.83 -3.51
N ILE A 224 22.40 2.51 -3.26
CA ILE A 224 21.41 1.95 -2.32
C ILE A 224 21.64 2.47 -0.90
N GLY A 225 22.89 2.49 -0.43
CA GLY A 225 23.25 3.03 0.88
C GLY A 225 22.80 4.49 1.04
N ILE A 226 23.03 5.31 0.02
CA ILE A 226 22.58 6.71 -0.01
C ILE A 226 21.04 6.79 0.00
N GLN A 227 20.35 6.00 -0.82
CA GLN A 227 18.89 6.00 -0.87
C GLN A 227 18.28 5.57 0.48
N LEU A 228 18.86 4.58 1.16
CA LEU A 228 18.44 4.15 2.48
C LEU A 228 18.66 5.25 3.53
N ALA A 229 19.79 5.96 3.47
CA ALA A 229 20.06 7.11 4.34
C ALA A 229 19.05 8.23 4.11
N ILE A 230 18.70 8.54 2.86
CA ILE A 230 17.65 9.50 2.52
C ILE A 230 16.29 9.04 3.07
N CYS A 231 15.93 7.77 2.90
CA CYS A 231 14.69 7.23 3.45
C CYS A 231 14.64 7.33 4.98
N LEU A 232 15.74 7.02 5.67
CA LEU A 232 15.84 7.17 7.12
C LEU A 232 15.67 8.64 7.54
N LEU A 233 16.37 9.55 6.86
CA LEU A 233 16.28 10.98 7.13
C LEU A 233 14.85 11.49 6.90
N THR A 234 14.17 11.06 5.83
CA THR A 234 12.76 11.37 5.60
C THR A 234 11.88 10.82 6.71
N ILE A 235 12.07 9.57 7.15
CA ILE A 235 11.29 9.01 8.26
C ILE A 235 11.49 9.83 9.54
N VAL A 236 12.72 10.22 9.87
CA VAL A 236 13.03 11.00 11.07
C VAL A 236 12.40 12.39 10.99
N ILE A 237 12.53 13.10 9.87
CA ILE A 237 11.99 14.45 9.68
C ILE A 237 10.45 14.43 9.63
N SER A 238 9.88 13.42 8.98
CA SER A 238 8.43 13.32 8.82
C SER A 238 7.74 12.67 10.01
N HIS A 239 8.45 12.12 11.00
CA HIS A 239 7.84 11.42 12.13
C HIS A 239 6.87 12.33 12.90
N PRO A 240 5.64 11.86 13.25
CA PRO A 240 5.07 10.52 13.05
C PRO A 240 4.28 10.31 11.74
N PHE A 241 4.38 11.24 10.79
CA PHE A 241 3.57 11.33 9.56
C PHE A 241 4.22 10.71 8.31
N GLN A 242 5.12 9.74 8.46
CA GLN A 242 5.74 9.06 7.30
C GLN A 242 4.73 8.34 6.38
N HIS A 243 3.48 8.12 6.82
CA HIS A 243 2.43 7.48 6.01
C HIS A 243 1.88 8.36 4.89
N VAL A 244 2.14 9.67 4.92
CA VAL A 244 1.74 10.61 3.85
C VAL A 244 2.87 10.89 2.84
N TYR A 245 3.82 9.96 2.70
CA TYR A 245 4.97 10.11 1.82
C TYR A 245 4.61 10.05 0.33
N TYR A 246 5.20 10.97 -0.44
CA TYR A 246 5.19 11.07 -1.89
C TYR A 246 6.56 11.54 -2.37
N ASN A 247 7.12 10.87 -3.38
CA ASN A 247 8.36 11.27 -4.02
C ASN A 247 8.14 12.47 -4.97
N SER A 248 9.21 12.95 -5.62
CA SER A 248 9.15 14.14 -6.49
C SER A 248 8.35 13.96 -7.79
N LEU A 249 8.03 12.73 -8.21
CA LEU A 249 7.15 12.49 -9.37
C LEU A 249 5.70 12.86 -9.09
N ALA A 250 5.33 13.03 -7.82
CA ALA A 250 4.00 13.49 -7.43
C ALA A 250 3.75 14.99 -7.71
N GLY A 251 4.79 15.72 -8.15
CA GLY A 251 4.74 17.16 -8.37
C GLY A 251 5.02 17.97 -7.09
N PRO A 252 5.02 19.31 -7.21
CA PRO A 252 5.43 20.20 -6.11
C PRO A 252 4.41 20.30 -4.96
N ASP A 253 3.14 19.98 -5.21
CA ASP A 253 2.05 19.96 -4.22
C ASP A 253 1.18 18.69 -4.38
N PRO A 254 1.61 17.55 -3.81
CA PRO A 254 0.91 16.28 -4.00
C PRO A 254 -0.51 16.25 -3.41
N ALA A 255 -0.86 17.09 -2.42
CA ALA A 255 -2.19 17.05 -1.82
C ALA A 255 -3.28 17.63 -2.73
N GLN A 256 -2.92 18.32 -3.81
CA GLN A 256 -3.89 18.69 -4.85
C GLN A 256 -4.27 17.50 -5.73
N SER A 257 -3.46 16.45 -5.75
CA SER A 257 -3.65 15.32 -6.67
C SER A 257 -3.91 14.00 -5.98
N TYR A 258 -3.55 13.83 -4.71
CA TYR A 258 -3.60 12.53 -4.06
C TYR A 258 -4.11 12.61 -2.62
N GLU A 259 -4.64 11.49 -2.13
CA GLU A 259 -5.06 11.31 -0.74
C GLU A 259 -3.88 11.38 0.24
N PHE A 260 -3.98 12.31 1.19
CA PHE A 260 -3.19 12.31 2.42
C PHE A 260 -4.03 11.70 3.54
N ASP A 261 -3.45 11.57 4.74
CA ASP A 261 -4.01 11.01 5.99
C ASP A 261 -5.41 10.35 5.89
N TYR A 262 -5.50 9.31 5.06
CA TYR A 262 -6.77 8.70 4.65
C TYR A 262 -7.26 7.66 5.68
N TRP A 263 -6.49 7.44 6.74
CA TRP A 263 -6.99 6.76 7.95
C TRP A 263 -7.37 7.73 9.05
N ASN A 264 -7.13 9.02 8.83
CA ASN A 264 -7.54 10.07 9.75
C ASN A 264 -6.97 9.82 11.16
N VAL A 265 -5.64 9.62 11.23
CA VAL A 265 -4.92 9.19 12.44
C VAL A 265 -4.06 10.28 13.07
N SER A 266 -4.00 11.47 12.48
CA SER A 266 -3.07 12.52 12.91
C SER A 266 -3.70 13.57 13.83
N GLN A 267 -5.01 13.50 14.11
CA GLN A 267 -5.72 14.50 14.91
C GLN A 267 -5.21 14.61 16.33
N ALA A 268 -4.85 13.50 16.97
CA ALA A 268 -4.29 13.53 18.33
C ALA A 268 -3.01 14.37 18.35
N ASN A 269 -2.13 14.20 17.36
CA ASN A 269 -0.91 15.01 17.23
C ASN A 269 -1.22 16.49 17.00
N LEU A 270 -2.24 16.81 16.19
CA LEU A 270 -2.63 18.20 15.95
C LEU A 270 -3.24 18.85 17.19
N ILE A 271 -4.07 18.14 17.95
CA ILE A 271 -4.64 18.63 19.21
C ILE A 271 -3.51 18.96 20.18
N MET A 272 -2.61 18.01 20.46
CA MET A 272 -1.51 18.21 21.39
C MET A 272 -0.63 19.39 20.97
N LYS A 273 -0.22 19.43 19.69
CA LYS A 273 0.54 20.57 19.14
C LYS A 273 -0.16 21.90 19.37
N PHE A 274 -1.44 21.99 19.02
CA PHE A 274 -2.19 23.24 19.14
C PHE A 274 -2.35 23.69 20.60
N MET A 275 -2.50 22.74 21.52
CA MET A 275 -2.57 23.02 22.96
C MET A 275 -1.23 23.48 23.53
N ASP A 276 -0.12 22.85 23.12
CA ASP A 276 1.23 23.23 23.53
C ASP A 276 1.60 24.63 23.01
N GLU A 277 1.14 24.99 21.80
CA GLU A 277 1.31 26.32 21.22
C GLU A 277 0.42 27.38 21.90
N ASN A 278 -0.60 26.98 22.67
CA ASN A 278 -1.57 27.89 23.29
C ASN A 278 -1.83 27.53 24.77
N PRO A 279 -0.79 27.54 25.63
CA PRO A 279 -0.92 27.10 27.02
C PRO A 279 -1.91 27.94 27.83
N GLN A 280 -2.15 29.20 27.43
CA GLN A 280 -3.06 30.14 28.08
C GLN A 280 -4.55 29.78 27.99
N ILE A 281 -4.95 28.89 27.08
CA ILE A 281 -6.35 28.54 26.86
C ILE A 281 -6.77 27.44 27.83
N GLU A 282 -7.66 27.73 28.79
CA GLU A 282 -8.04 26.75 29.81
C GLU A 282 -8.74 25.52 29.24
N ARG A 283 -9.64 25.71 28.27
CA ARG A 283 -10.42 24.63 27.63
C ARG A 283 -10.51 24.80 26.13
N PHE A 284 -10.28 23.70 25.41
CA PHE A 284 -10.40 23.60 23.97
C PHE A 284 -11.66 22.81 23.63
N LYS A 285 -12.56 23.40 22.85
CA LYS A 285 -13.75 22.72 22.36
C LYS A 285 -13.67 22.50 20.86
N PHE A 286 -13.60 21.25 20.44
CA PHE A 286 -13.50 20.86 19.04
C PHE A 286 -14.80 20.25 18.53
N CYS A 287 -15.12 20.51 17.26
CA CYS A 287 -16.04 19.71 16.47
C CYS A 287 -15.43 19.43 15.09
N ALA A 288 -16.10 18.57 14.31
CA ALA A 288 -15.79 18.35 12.91
C ALA A 288 -16.98 18.78 12.03
N ASN A 289 -16.70 19.03 10.75
CA ASN A 289 -17.72 19.44 9.77
C ASN A 289 -18.29 18.26 8.95
N ASP A 290 -17.65 17.10 9.04
CA ASP A 290 -18.00 15.89 8.30
C ASP A 290 -17.79 14.66 9.18
N TRP A 291 -18.52 13.57 8.90
CA TRP A 291 -18.44 12.36 9.73
C TRP A 291 -17.07 11.70 9.68
N TYR A 292 -16.34 11.86 8.57
CA TYR A 292 -15.06 11.21 8.35
C TYR A 292 -14.02 11.83 9.28
N THR A 293 -13.92 13.17 9.31
CA THR A 293 -13.08 13.93 10.23
C THR A 293 -13.50 13.67 11.68
N ASP A 294 -14.81 13.61 11.97
CA ASP A 294 -15.33 13.31 13.31
C ASP A 294 -14.88 11.93 13.80
N ASP A 295 -15.00 10.88 12.99
CA ASP A 295 -14.59 9.52 13.40
C ASP A 295 -13.14 9.47 13.90
N GLY A 296 -12.23 10.16 13.20
CA GLY A 296 -10.84 10.27 13.65
C GLY A 296 -10.66 11.20 14.86
N LEU A 297 -11.44 12.29 14.97
CA LEU A 297 -11.42 13.19 16.12
C LEU A 297 -11.91 12.49 17.41
N GLN A 298 -13.00 11.70 17.32
CA GLN A 298 -13.51 10.89 18.42
C GLN A 298 -12.48 9.86 18.89
N LYS A 299 -11.80 9.20 17.94
CA LYS A 299 -10.73 8.24 18.25
C LYS A 299 -9.53 8.93 18.88
N ALA A 300 -9.12 10.09 18.34
CA ALA A 300 -8.03 10.89 18.87
C ALA A 300 -8.28 11.27 20.33
N TYR A 301 -9.48 11.79 20.65
CA TYR A 301 -9.86 12.12 22.02
C TYR A 301 -9.72 10.95 23.01
N ARG A 302 -10.05 9.73 22.58
CA ARG A 302 -9.95 8.52 23.43
C ARG A 302 -8.52 8.14 23.76
N ILE A 303 -7.56 8.47 22.90
CA ILE A 303 -6.14 8.12 23.06
C ILE A 303 -5.27 9.29 23.55
N LEU A 304 -5.85 10.49 23.71
CA LEU A 304 -5.12 11.63 24.29
C LEU A 304 -4.64 11.28 25.70
N PRO A 305 -3.40 11.66 26.06
CA PRO A 305 -2.95 11.59 27.45
C PRO A 305 -3.88 12.40 28.35
N GLU A 306 -4.06 11.96 29.60
CA GLU A 306 -5.03 12.55 30.52
C GLU A 306 -4.79 14.05 30.77
N GLU A 307 -3.52 14.49 30.80
CA GLU A 307 -3.14 15.91 30.93
C GLU A 307 -3.72 16.82 29.83
N TYR A 308 -3.85 16.31 28.60
CA TYR A 308 -4.47 17.03 27.50
C TYR A 308 -5.99 16.86 27.55
N LYS A 309 -6.45 15.65 27.82
CA LYS A 309 -7.85 15.25 27.74
C LYS A 309 -8.74 16.02 28.70
N GLU A 310 -8.27 16.35 29.90
CA GLU A 310 -9.01 17.16 30.88
C GLU A 310 -9.38 18.58 30.37
N ARG A 311 -8.57 19.12 29.46
CA ARG A 311 -8.77 20.44 28.85
C ARG A 311 -9.52 20.38 27.53
N VAL A 312 -9.86 19.18 27.03
CA VAL A 312 -10.45 18.99 25.71
C VAL A 312 -11.91 18.54 25.83
N LYS A 313 -12.79 19.20 25.08
CA LYS A 313 -14.15 18.73 24.83
C LYS A 313 -14.34 18.51 23.33
N VAL A 314 -14.75 17.31 22.95
CA VAL A 314 -15.11 16.99 21.56
C VAL A 314 -16.62 16.86 21.44
N PHE A 315 -17.21 17.57 20.49
CA PHE A 315 -18.62 17.43 20.13
C PHE A 315 -18.77 16.44 18.95
N PRO A 316 -19.67 15.44 19.05
CA PRO A 316 -19.92 14.51 17.97
C PRO A 316 -20.58 15.19 16.78
N TYR A 317 -20.31 14.68 15.59
CA TYR A 317 -20.96 15.13 14.37
C TYR A 317 -22.43 14.68 14.33
N THR A 318 -23.33 15.62 14.06
CA THR A 318 -24.78 15.38 13.98
C THR A 318 -25.39 15.91 12.67
N GLY A 319 -24.63 15.90 11.58
CA GLY A 319 -25.08 16.42 10.27
C GLY A 319 -24.60 17.85 9.96
N GLY A 320 -23.76 18.42 10.81
CA GLY A 320 -23.12 19.71 10.53
C GLY A 320 -22.20 20.17 11.64
N VAL A 321 -21.65 21.37 11.45
CA VAL A 321 -20.82 22.03 12.45
C VAL A 321 -21.58 22.31 13.73
N ASN A 322 -20.93 22.05 14.86
CA ASN A 322 -21.43 22.44 16.17
C ASN A 322 -20.84 23.79 16.59
N PHE A 323 -21.62 24.86 16.52
CA PHE A 323 -21.21 26.22 16.91
C PHE A 323 -21.03 26.44 18.42
N ALA A 324 -21.34 25.44 19.26
CA ALA A 324 -20.94 25.45 20.67
C ALA A 324 -19.45 25.07 20.87
N ALA A 325 -18.79 24.59 19.82
CA ALA A 325 -17.34 24.42 19.79
C ALA A 325 -16.65 25.76 19.50
N ASP A 326 -15.38 25.86 19.91
CA ASP A 326 -14.54 27.03 19.63
C ASP A 326 -13.75 26.82 18.32
N TYR A 327 -13.50 25.53 17.99
CA TYR A 327 -12.66 25.11 16.88
C TYR A 327 -13.31 24.02 16.02
N VAL A 328 -13.09 24.09 14.70
CA VAL A 328 -13.40 23.03 13.74
C VAL A 328 -12.12 22.35 13.31
N MET A 329 -12.02 21.05 13.55
CA MET A 329 -11.00 20.22 12.95
C MET A 329 -11.47 19.76 11.57
N GLN A 330 -10.58 19.81 10.58
CA GLN A 330 -10.86 19.42 9.21
C GLN A 330 -9.68 18.61 8.64
N ASN A 331 -9.99 17.41 8.16
CA ASN A 331 -9.14 16.73 7.19
C ASN A 331 -9.38 17.39 5.82
N GLU A 332 -8.33 17.81 5.11
CA GLU A 332 -8.50 18.52 3.84
C GLU A 332 -9.09 17.64 2.73
N MET A 333 -8.94 16.31 2.83
CA MET A 333 -9.42 15.38 1.82
C MET A 333 -10.95 15.39 1.68
N PRO A 334 -11.76 15.23 2.76
CA PRO A 334 -13.20 15.42 2.70
C PRO A 334 -13.62 16.74 2.06
N GLU A 335 -12.97 17.86 2.42
CA GLU A 335 -13.36 19.16 1.88
C GLU A 335 -13.13 19.24 0.36
N LYS A 336 -12.01 18.69 -0.14
CA LYS A 336 -11.72 18.57 -1.58
C LYS A 336 -12.75 17.69 -2.29
N ILE A 337 -13.09 16.54 -1.69
CA ILE A 337 -14.13 15.65 -2.17
C ILE A 337 -15.46 16.39 -2.29
N MET A 338 -15.89 17.12 -1.25
CA MET A 338 -17.13 17.90 -1.26
C MET A 338 -17.17 18.93 -2.38
N LYS A 339 -16.08 19.69 -2.58
CA LYS A 339 -15.99 20.70 -3.65
C LYS A 339 -16.17 20.06 -5.03
N ASP A 340 -15.57 18.90 -5.25
CA ASP A 340 -15.75 18.14 -6.49
C ASP A 340 -17.15 17.51 -6.60
N GLU A 341 -17.71 16.96 -5.52
CA GLU A 341 -19.06 16.40 -5.52
C GLU A 341 -20.12 17.42 -5.91
N LYS A 342 -20.05 18.64 -5.35
CA LYS A 342 -20.94 19.75 -5.72
C LYS A 342 -20.80 20.10 -7.20
N LYS A 343 -19.59 20.05 -7.75
CA LYS A 343 -19.31 20.31 -9.16
C LYS A 343 -19.85 19.22 -10.09
N TYR A 344 -19.86 17.97 -9.65
CA TYR A 344 -20.28 16.81 -10.47
C TYR A 344 -21.67 16.24 -10.13
N GLN A 345 -22.41 16.85 -9.19
CA GLN A 345 -23.75 16.43 -8.73
C GLN A 345 -23.82 14.96 -8.30
N GLN A 346 -22.76 14.44 -7.69
CA GLN A 346 -22.73 13.07 -7.19
C GLN A 346 -22.96 13.08 -5.68
N GLY A 347 -24.10 12.53 -5.23
CA GLY A 347 -24.44 12.45 -3.81
C GLY A 347 -23.70 11.30 -3.14
N TYR A 348 -22.65 11.60 -2.37
CA TYR A 348 -21.98 10.60 -1.54
C TYR A 348 -22.13 10.92 -0.05
N TRP A 349 -21.78 9.92 0.76
CA TRP A 349 -22.03 9.86 2.19
C TRP A 349 -21.09 10.75 3.03
N VAL A 350 -20.02 11.33 2.47
CA VAL A 350 -19.00 12.08 3.24
C VAL A 350 -19.59 13.31 3.93
N TYR A 351 -20.53 14.01 3.29
CA TYR A 351 -21.17 15.21 3.82
C TYR A 351 -22.69 15.05 3.97
N GLY A 352 -23.20 15.46 5.14
CA GLY A 352 -24.63 15.47 5.47
C GLY A 352 -25.39 16.71 4.97
N GLY A 353 -25.07 17.24 3.79
CA GLY A 353 -25.84 18.31 3.14
C GLY A 353 -25.66 19.73 3.72
N ASN A 354 -24.59 20.02 4.47
CA ASN A 354 -24.29 21.36 4.96
C ASN A 354 -23.32 22.12 4.03
N ASP A 355 -23.60 23.41 3.79
CA ASP A 355 -22.75 24.30 2.95
C ASP A 355 -21.66 25.04 3.73
N PHE A 356 -21.27 24.50 4.90
CA PHE A 356 -20.22 25.12 5.69
C PHE A 356 -18.85 24.68 5.18
N GLU A 357 -18.04 25.63 4.75
CA GLU A 357 -16.64 25.40 4.37
C GLU A 357 -15.73 26.04 5.41
N PRO A 358 -15.05 25.25 6.27
CA PRO A 358 -14.21 25.79 7.34
C PRO A 358 -13.11 26.71 6.79
N SER A 359 -12.52 26.35 5.65
CA SER A 359 -11.45 27.12 5.01
C SER A 359 -11.86 28.53 4.55
N GLU A 360 -13.13 28.73 4.21
CA GLU A 360 -13.65 30.02 3.74
C GLU A 360 -14.27 30.85 4.87
N ARG A 361 -14.87 30.19 5.87
CA ARG A 361 -15.66 30.85 6.92
C ARG A 361 -14.91 31.09 8.22
N SER A 362 -13.80 30.39 8.44
CA SER A 362 -13.08 30.36 9.72
C SER A 362 -11.60 30.67 9.54
N ARG A 363 -10.95 31.16 10.60
CA ARG A 363 -9.52 31.47 10.56
C ARG A 363 -8.72 30.20 10.83
N LYS A 364 -7.78 29.85 9.97
CA LYS A 364 -6.81 28.79 10.25
C LYS A 364 -5.93 29.17 11.45
N VAL A 365 -5.89 28.32 12.47
CA VAL A 365 -5.12 28.57 13.72
C VAL A 365 -4.00 27.56 13.97
N SER A 366 -4.14 26.32 13.51
CA SER A 366 -3.04 25.36 13.54
C SER A 366 -3.18 24.33 12.42
N ALA A 367 -2.08 23.69 12.06
CA ALA A 367 -2.07 22.61 11.08
C ALA A 367 -0.88 21.67 11.28
N LEU A 368 -1.07 20.44 10.83
CA LEU A 368 0.02 19.53 10.56
C LEU A 368 0.49 19.72 9.13
N THR A 369 1.81 19.74 8.99
CA THR A 369 2.48 19.91 7.72
C THR A 369 3.44 18.76 7.55
N SER A 370 3.43 18.11 6.39
CA SER A 370 4.44 17.12 6.04
C SER A 370 5.23 17.60 4.84
N GLN A 371 6.56 17.49 4.93
CA GLN A 371 7.42 17.57 3.77
C GLN A 371 7.60 16.16 3.22
N THR A 372 6.81 15.82 2.19
CA THR A 372 6.76 14.45 1.68
C THR A 372 8.04 14.02 0.96
N SER A 373 8.86 15.00 0.54
CA SER A 373 10.14 14.83 -0.14
C SER A 373 10.96 16.12 0.03
N PRO A 374 12.32 16.06 0.06
CA PRO A 374 13.16 17.25 0.12
C PRO A 374 12.88 18.28 -0.99
N PHE A 375 12.29 17.83 -2.10
CA PHE A 375 12.01 18.63 -3.28
C PHE A 375 10.56 19.17 -3.35
N ASN A 376 9.69 18.75 -2.43
CA ASN A 376 8.28 19.16 -2.43
C ASN A 376 8.07 20.31 -1.44
N LYS A 377 7.06 21.16 -1.71
CA LYS A 377 6.64 22.15 -0.72
C LYS A 377 6.07 21.44 0.52
N PRO A 378 6.19 22.02 1.71
CA PRO A 378 5.46 21.53 2.87
C PRO A 378 3.96 21.61 2.61
N VAL A 379 3.24 20.51 2.85
CA VAL A 379 1.81 20.40 2.55
C VAL A 379 1.03 20.21 3.85
N HIS A 380 -0.02 20.99 4.02
CA HIS A 380 -0.98 20.80 5.10
C HIS A 380 -1.93 19.66 4.76
N PHE A 381 -2.24 18.82 5.74
CA PHE A 381 -3.15 17.69 5.53
C PHE A 381 -4.19 17.52 6.65
N MET A 382 -3.96 18.19 7.78
CA MET A 382 -4.90 18.26 8.90
C MET A 382 -4.85 19.67 9.47
N VAL A 383 -6.01 20.30 9.65
CA VAL A 383 -6.11 21.73 10.00
C VAL A 383 -7.12 21.94 11.12
N ILE A 384 -6.80 22.88 12.03
CA ILE A 384 -7.74 23.45 12.99
C ILE A 384 -8.08 24.86 12.52
N TYR A 385 -9.38 25.11 12.40
CA TYR A 385 -9.94 26.43 12.18
C TYR A 385 -10.63 26.92 13.45
N ALA A 386 -10.54 28.21 13.72
CA ALA A 386 -11.23 28.88 14.80
C ALA A 386 -12.43 29.66 14.23
N PHE A 387 -13.60 29.53 14.86
CA PHE A 387 -14.74 30.37 14.48
C PHE A 387 -14.40 31.83 14.74
N LYS A 388 -14.88 32.73 13.87
CA LYS A 388 -14.60 34.18 13.90
C LYS A 388 -14.93 34.87 15.23
N GLU A 389 -15.66 34.23 16.14
CA GLU A 389 -16.04 34.76 17.46
C GLU A 389 -15.28 34.14 18.65
N SER A 390 -14.35 33.22 18.41
CA SER A 390 -13.46 32.73 19.48
C SER A 390 -12.43 33.83 19.80
N LYS A 391 -12.62 34.49 20.96
CA LYS A 391 -11.75 35.55 21.50
C LYS A 391 -10.47 34.98 22.11
#